data_AF-A0AAF1AC48-F1
#
_entry.id   AF-A0AAF1AC48-F1
#
_cell.length_a   1.000
_cell.length_b   1.000
_cell.length_c   1.000
_cell.angle_alpha   90.00
_cell.angle_beta   90.00
_cell.angle_gamma   90.00
#
_symmetry.space_group_name_H-M   'P 1'
#
loop_
_entity.id
_entity.type
_entity.pdbx_description
1 polymer ?
#
loop_
_entity_poly.entity_id
_entity_poly.type
_entity_poly.pdbx_seq_one_letter_code
_entity_poly.pdbx_strand_id
1 'polypeptide(L)'
;MIEWLLLLILVPAVVLPVVLLLGFAGCGFEAQSSYSPLVITSATATGPYTVKLAWTGGYSAQIEFQRDKKPKAGQSAELPHLFVVDRLPQNTIDGGPSADSVYEYQVREIYGDGQRGPWSPIVPVETPAVVVVAPSVTFDTVSGGHTDSGIGNASTTWSHTASGNAAAVVVGVRWSQTGGIGTPTRTVTYGAGAMQSLGARGLNDEAVNAISGVYEEFFGFRNPPTGAQTVSVTVDRTASNLSFEACSVSYAQVSAFVPAPPVFGTEAGTTMTQPVNSAMKEMVVQMFATASGPITAYNQTLRFTSTNGMLIGDAPGAAAISFTATRASGVDYAGLAVRLTPVT
;
A
#
# COMPACT_ATOMS: atom_id res chain seq x y z
N MET A 1 48.84 -23.35 -97.53
CA MET A 1 47.57 -23.79 -96.92
C MET A 1 47.67 -24.08 -95.42
N ILE A 2 48.79 -24.59 -94.91
CA ILE A 2 48.97 -24.89 -93.47
C ILE A 2 48.95 -23.64 -92.55
N GLU A 3 49.41 -22.50 -93.03
CA GLU A 3 49.54 -21.26 -92.25
C GLU A 3 48.19 -20.64 -91.84
N TRP A 4 47.18 -20.73 -92.72
CA TRP A 4 45.82 -20.29 -92.44
C TRP A 4 45.08 -21.21 -91.47
N LEU A 5 45.37 -22.52 -91.50
CA LEU A 5 44.80 -23.48 -90.55
C LEU A 5 45.36 -23.25 -89.13
N LEU A 6 46.63 -22.87 -89.03
CA LEU A 6 47.29 -22.58 -87.76
C LEU A 6 46.71 -21.33 -87.10
N LEU A 7 46.48 -20.26 -87.87
CA LEU A 7 45.80 -19.05 -87.38
C LEU A 7 44.35 -19.32 -86.95
N LEU A 8 43.62 -20.16 -87.70
CA LEU A 8 42.22 -20.47 -87.41
C LEU A 8 42.03 -21.27 -86.09
N ILE A 9 43.05 -22.01 -85.66
CA ILE A 9 43.04 -22.76 -84.38
C ILE A 9 43.65 -21.92 -83.24
N LEU A 10 44.73 -21.18 -83.50
CA LEU A 10 45.46 -20.45 -82.46
C LEU A 10 44.68 -19.23 -81.94
N VAL A 11 43.94 -18.54 -82.80
CA VAL A 11 43.16 -17.35 -82.43
C VAL A 11 42.07 -17.70 -81.39
N PRO A 12 41.17 -18.68 -81.60
CA PRO A 12 40.20 -19.03 -80.56
C PRO A 12 40.86 -19.67 -79.34
N ALA A 13 41.97 -20.41 -79.49
CA ALA A 13 42.66 -21.04 -78.35
C ALA A 13 43.34 -20.03 -77.40
N VAL A 14 43.75 -18.86 -77.90
CA VAL A 14 44.44 -17.82 -77.10
C VAL A 14 43.52 -16.67 -76.73
N VAL A 15 42.67 -16.22 -77.65
CA VAL A 15 41.80 -15.06 -77.43
C VAL A 15 40.66 -15.41 -76.46
N LEU A 16 40.11 -16.62 -76.53
CA LEU A 16 38.97 -17.02 -75.71
C LEU A 16 39.31 -17.15 -74.21
N PRO A 17 40.43 -17.76 -73.79
CA PRO A 17 40.84 -17.72 -72.38
C PRO A 17 41.19 -16.31 -71.91
N VAL A 18 41.82 -15.47 -72.75
CA VAL A 18 42.21 -14.10 -72.37
C VAL A 18 40.98 -13.21 -72.19
N VAL A 19 39.98 -13.33 -73.07
CA VAL A 19 38.70 -12.60 -72.96
C VAL A 19 37.88 -13.12 -71.77
N LEU A 20 37.92 -14.42 -71.45
CA LEU A 20 37.31 -14.93 -70.22
C LEU A 20 38.06 -14.43 -68.97
N LEU A 21 39.39 -14.48 -68.93
CA LEU A 21 40.18 -14.01 -67.78
C LEU A 21 40.03 -12.51 -67.52
N LEU A 22 40.01 -11.69 -68.57
CA LEU A 22 39.87 -10.23 -68.44
C LEU A 22 38.41 -9.79 -68.34
N GLY A 23 37.47 -10.51 -68.97
CA GLY A 23 36.03 -10.25 -68.87
C GLY A 23 35.47 -10.52 -67.47
N PHE A 24 36.01 -11.50 -66.75
CA PHE A 24 35.63 -11.80 -65.36
C PHE A 24 36.38 -10.95 -64.31
N ALA A 25 37.46 -10.24 -64.67
CA ALA A 25 38.17 -9.36 -63.74
C ALA A 25 37.44 -8.04 -63.44
N GLY A 26 36.39 -7.71 -64.19
CA GLY A 26 35.59 -6.48 -64.02
C GLY A 26 34.24 -6.67 -63.31
N CYS A 27 33.77 -7.90 -63.15
CA CYS A 27 32.58 -8.21 -62.36
C CYS A 27 33.02 -8.59 -60.95
N GLY A 28 32.94 -7.64 -60.01
CA GLY A 28 33.06 -7.98 -58.59
C GLY A 28 32.03 -9.05 -58.25
N PHE A 29 32.49 -10.25 -57.90
CA PHE A 29 31.69 -11.21 -57.16
C PHE A 29 31.48 -10.63 -55.76
N GLU A 30 30.55 -9.68 -55.64
CA GLU A 30 29.88 -9.49 -54.36
C GLU A 30 29.01 -10.72 -54.16
N ALA A 31 29.57 -11.71 -53.47
CA ALA A 31 28.75 -12.72 -52.85
C ALA A 31 27.76 -11.97 -51.94
N GLN A 32 26.52 -11.80 -52.40
CA GLN A 32 25.41 -11.43 -51.52
C GLN A 32 25.24 -12.58 -50.54
N SER A 33 26.02 -12.57 -49.46
CA SER A 33 25.71 -13.29 -48.25
C SER A 33 24.27 -12.95 -47.92
N SER A 34 23.41 -13.96 -47.95
CA SER A 34 22.02 -13.81 -47.50
C SER A 34 22.06 -13.55 -46.01
N TYR A 35 22.15 -12.28 -45.63
CA TYR A 35 22.18 -11.85 -44.24
C TYR A 35 20.82 -12.15 -43.62
N SER A 36 20.78 -13.00 -42.59
CA SER A 36 19.59 -13.12 -41.75
C SER A 36 19.42 -11.80 -40.98
N PRO A 37 18.33 -11.04 -41.21
CA PRO A 37 18.13 -9.76 -40.54
C PRO A 37 18.04 -9.99 -39.02
N LEU A 38 18.58 -9.03 -38.27
CA LEU A 38 18.44 -9.01 -36.83
C LEU A 38 17.00 -8.65 -36.48
N VAL A 39 16.34 -9.48 -35.68
CA VAL A 39 14.93 -9.29 -35.30
C VAL A 39 14.76 -9.57 -33.81
N ILE A 40 14.04 -8.68 -33.11
CA ILE A 40 13.60 -8.92 -31.73
C ILE A 40 12.52 -9.99 -31.75
N THR A 41 12.78 -11.12 -31.11
CA THR A 41 11.83 -12.24 -31.00
C THR A 41 10.96 -12.15 -29.76
N SER A 42 11.44 -11.47 -28.71
CA SER A 42 10.62 -11.16 -27.53
C SER A 42 11.06 -9.87 -26.87
N ALA A 43 10.10 -9.03 -26.48
CA ALA A 43 10.28 -7.94 -25.53
C ALA A 43 9.18 -8.08 -24.46
N THR A 44 9.57 -8.26 -23.21
CA THR A 44 8.61 -8.51 -22.12
C THR A 44 9.03 -7.77 -20.87
N ALA A 45 8.14 -6.95 -20.32
CA ALA A 45 8.37 -6.33 -19.02
C ALA A 45 8.37 -7.40 -17.92
N THR A 46 9.47 -7.50 -17.18
CA THR A 46 9.61 -8.40 -16.02
C THR A 46 9.30 -7.70 -14.70
N GLY A 47 9.13 -6.38 -14.74
CA GLY A 47 8.74 -5.52 -13.63
C GLY A 47 8.59 -4.07 -14.09
N PRO A 48 8.26 -3.14 -13.17
CA PRO A 48 8.00 -1.74 -13.51
C PRO A 48 9.20 -1.02 -14.16
N TYR A 49 10.41 -1.52 -13.95
CA TYR A 49 11.65 -0.89 -14.41
C TYR A 49 12.54 -1.81 -15.24
N THR A 50 12.02 -2.97 -15.65
CA THR A 50 12.85 -3.98 -16.34
C THR A 50 12.13 -4.58 -17.53
N VAL A 51 12.82 -4.62 -18.66
CA VAL A 51 12.36 -5.29 -19.88
C VAL A 51 13.40 -6.34 -20.27
N LYS A 52 12.94 -7.57 -20.45
CA LYS A 52 13.73 -8.66 -21.02
C LYS A 52 13.59 -8.64 -22.53
N LEU A 53 14.72 -8.62 -23.23
CA LEU A 53 14.79 -8.62 -24.69
C LEU A 53 15.46 -9.92 -25.15
N ALA A 54 14.95 -10.50 -26.23
CA ALA A 54 15.58 -11.59 -26.96
C ALA A 54 15.49 -11.32 -28.46
N TRP A 55 16.48 -11.80 -29.20
CA TRP A 55 16.59 -11.57 -30.63
C TRP A 55 17.11 -12.81 -31.35
N THR A 56 17.00 -12.81 -32.67
CA THR A 56 17.61 -13.82 -33.54
C THR A 56 18.27 -13.14 -34.74
N GLY A 57 19.18 -13.87 -35.38
CA GLY A 57 19.94 -13.36 -36.53
C GLY A 57 21.20 -12.60 -36.10
N GLY A 58 21.79 -11.93 -37.09
CA GLY A 58 23.03 -11.17 -36.94
C GLY A 58 24.31 -12.02 -36.93
N TYR A 59 25.39 -11.40 -37.39
CA TYR A 59 26.74 -11.97 -37.54
C TYR A 59 27.79 -11.21 -36.70
N SER A 60 27.45 -10.01 -36.24
CA SER A 60 28.38 -9.11 -35.57
C SER A 60 28.62 -9.48 -34.10
N ALA A 61 29.75 -9.06 -33.54
CA ALA A 61 30.03 -9.29 -32.11
C ALA A 61 29.11 -8.47 -31.20
N GLN A 62 28.70 -7.28 -31.66
CA GLN A 62 27.88 -6.34 -30.91
C GLN A 62 26.63 -5.92 -31.67
N ILE A 63 25.60 -5.55 -30.92
CA ILE A 63 24.34 -5.01 -31.43
C ILE A 63 23.96 -3.77 -30.61
N GLU A 64 23.24 -2.86 -31.24
CA GLU A 64 22.73 -1.64 -30.62
C GLU A 64 21.20 -1.74 -30.53
N PHE A 65 20.67 -1.47 -29.35
CA PHE A 65 19.25 -1.27 -29.13
C PHE A 65 18.93 0.21 -29.10
N GLN A 66 17.77 0.56 -29.63
CA GLN A 66 17.10 1.82 -29.39
C GLN A 66 15.82 1.57 -28.63
N ARG A 67 15.62 2.34 -27.56
CA ARG A 67 14.40 2.40 -26.77
C ARG A 67 13.82 3.81 -26.85
N ASP A 68 12.60 3.91 -27.39
CA ASP A 68 11.85 5.14 -27.47
C ASP A 68 10.65 5.09 -26.52
N LYS A 69 10.51 6.10 -25.65
CA LYS A 69 9.34 6.20 -24.77
C LYS A 69 8.21 6.90 -25.53
N LYS A 70 7.02 6.29 -25.59
CA LYS A 70 5.86 6.98 -26.13
C LYS A 70 5.43 8.10 -25.19
N PRO A 71 5.33 9.36 -25.67
CA PRO A 71 4.87 10.45 -24.84
C PRO A 71 3.39 10.23 -24.44
N LYS A 72 3.07 10.49 -23.17
CA LYS A 72 1.67 10.61 -22.74
C LYS A 72 1.09 11.93 -23.25
N ALA A 73 -0.24 12.02 -23.33
CA ALA A 73 -0.92 13.22 -23.78
C ALA A 73 -0.44 14.45 -22.98
N GLY A 74 0.03 15.49 -23.68
CA GLY A 74 0.55 16.72 -23.07
C GLY A 74 2.02 16.66 -22.63
N GLN A 75 2.74 15.56 -22.88
CA GLN A 75 4.19 15.48 -22.65
C GLN A 75 4.98 15.61 -23.95
N SER A 76 6.14 16.25 -23.87
CA SER A 76 7.12 16.25 -24.96
C SER A 76 7.73 14.86 -25.12
N ALA A 77 8.06 14.49 -26.37
CA ALA A 77 8.81 13.26 -26.64
C ALA A 77 10.20 13.33 -25.99
N GLU A 78 10.58 12.25 -25.32
CA GLU A 78 11.94 12.07 -24.80
C GLU A 78 12.89 11.67 -25.94
N LEU A 79 14.20 11.96 -25.79
CA LEU A 79 15.18 11.51 -26.75
C LEU A 79 15.31 9.98 -26.72
N PRO A 80 15.55 9.33 -27.88
CA PRO A 80 15.83 7.91 -27.96
C PRO A 80 16.98 7.51 -27.04
N HIS A 81 16.81 6.43 -26.28
CA HIS A 81 17.89 5.83 -25.50
C HIS A 81 18.58 4.73 -26.30
N LEU A 82 19.87 4.87 -26.52
CA LEU A 82 20.70 3.89 -27.22
C LEU A 82 21.60 3.14 -26.24
N PHE A 83 21.67 1.82 -26.38
CA PHE A 83 22.60 1.00 -25.60
C PHE A 83 23.12 -0.18 -26.41
N VAL A 84 24.37 -0.56 -26.14
CA VAL A 84 25.07 -1.62 -26.86
C VAL A 84 25.22 -2.84 -25.96
N VAL A 85 25.00 -4.02 -26.53
CA VAL A 85 25.20 -5.30 -25.85
C VAL A 85 25.97 -6.26 -26.75
N ASP A 86 26.59 -7.26 -26.15
CA ASP A 86 27.15 -8.38 -26.90
C ASP A 86 26.02 -9.17 -27.60
N ARG A 87 26.25 -9.61 -28.83
CA ARG A 87 25.25 -10.39 -29.60
C ARG A 87 24.91 -11.72 -28.92
N LEU A 88 25.87 -12.27 -28.16
CA LEU A 88 25.72 -13.55 -27.47
C LEU A 88 25.89 -13.36 -25.96
N PRO A 89 25.00 -13.94 -25.13
CA PRO A 89 23.81 -14.72 -25.52
C PRO A 89 22.76 -13.86 -26.23
N GLN A 90 21.85 -14.49 -26.98
CA GLN A 90 20.77 -13.82 -27.73
C GLN A 90 19.63 -13.29 -26.83
N ASN A 91 19.99 -12.72 -25.68
CA ASN A 91 19.09 -12.08 -24.75
C ASN A 91 19.82 -11.06 -23.88
N THR A 92 19.09 -10.07 -23.38
CA THR A 92 19.58 -9.08 -22.42
C THR A 92 18.44 -8.55 -21.54
N ILE A 93 18.80 -7.81 -20.51
CA ILE A 93 17.87 -7.10 -19.63
C ILE A 93 18.17 -5.60 -19.74
N ASP A 94 17.15 -4.83 -20.09
CA ASP A 94 17.17 -3.38 -19.99
C ASP A 94 16.56 -2.94 -18.65
N GLY A 95 17.37 -2.33 -17.79
CA GLY A 95 16.99 -1.79 -16.48
C GLY A 95 16.72 -0.28 -16.45
N GLY A 96 16.73 0.40 -17.60
CA GLY A 96 16.46 1.83 -17.70
C GLY A 96 15.00 2.28 -17.89
N PRO A 97 13.99 1.44 -18.20
CA PRO A 97 12.60 1.88 -18.33
C PRO A 97 12.02 2.47 -17.03
N SER A 98 11.10 3.43 -17.15
CA SER A 98 10.24 3.88 -16.06
C SER A 98 8.95 3.06 -15.99
N ALA A 99 8.33 3.00 -14.82
CA ALA A 99 7.04 2.35 -14.61
C ALA A 99 5.91 3.01 -15.42
N ASP A 100 4.82 2.27 -15.63
CA ASP A 100 3.58 2.75 -16.25
C ASP A 100 3.82 3.50 -17.58
N SER A 101 4.65 2.90 -18.44
CA SER A 101 5.12 3.55 -19.66
C SER A 101 5.15 2.57 -20.82
N VAL A 102 4.79 3.06 -22.00
CA VAL A 102 4.91 2.30 -23.26
C VAL A 102 6.22 2.68 -23.92
N TYR A 103 7.01 1.66 -24.26
CA TYR A 103 8.27 1.79 -24.96
C TYR A 103 8.23 1.06 -26.30
N GLU A 104 8.95 1.58 -27.28
CA GLU A 104 9.21 0.98 -28.58
C GLU A 104 10.68 0.60 -28.66
N TYR A 105 10.94 -0.68 -28.96
CA TYR A 105 12.30 -1.21 -29.12
C TYR A 105 12.56 -1.58 -30.56
N GLN A 106 13.78 -1.30 -31.00
CA GLN A 106 14.35 -1.80 -32.26
C GLN A 106 15.82 -2.12 -32.04
N VAL A 107 16.37 -3.01 -32.86
CA VAL A 107 17.75 -3.48 -32.73
C VAL A 107 18.45 -3.46 -34.08
N ARG A 108 19.75 -3.15 -34.09
CA ARG A 108 20.59 -3.24 -35.29
C ARG A 108 21.98 -3.77 -34.98
N GLU A 109 22.66 -4.25 -36.01
CA GLU A 109 24.04 -4.72 -35.89
C GLU A 109 25.04 -3.55 -35.86
N ILE A 110 26.15 -3.76 -35.16
CA ILE A 110 27.37 -2.96 -35.28
C ILE A 110 28.46 -3.84 -35.89
N TYR A 111 28.81 -3.58 -37.15
CA TYR A 111 29.81 -4.35 -37.88
C TYR A 111 31.23 -4.07 -37.34
N GLY A 112 32.18 -4.95 -37.66
CA GLY A 112 33.57 -4.87 -37.15
C GLY A 112 34.34 -3.62 -37.59
N ASP A 113 33.87 -2.93 -38.64
CA ASP A 113 34.38 -1.64 -39.11
C ASP A 113 33.69 -0.43 -38.44
N GLY A 114 32.79 -0.68 -37.49
CA GLY A 114 32.01 0.34 -36.77
C GLY A 114 30.78 0.85 -37.54
N GLN A 115 30.53 0.37 -38.76
CA GLN A 115 29.32 0.70 -39.50
C GLN A 115 28.11 0.06 -38.82
N ARG A 116 26.95 0.70 -38.97
CA ARG A 116 25.70 0.26 -38.35
C ARG A 116 24.73 -0.26 -39.41
N GLY A 117 24.15 -1.42 -39.14
CA GLY A 117 23.15 -2.04 -40.02
C GLY A 117 21.79 -1.32 -39.99
N PRO A 118 20.83 -1.79 -40.82
CA PRO A 118 19.46 -1.31 -40.74
C PRO A 118 18.82 -1.72 -39.40
N TRP A 119 17.87 -0.91 -38.95
CA TRP A 119 17.05 -1.23 -37.78
C TRP A 119 16.07 -2.37 -38.07
N SER A 120 15.82 -3.20 -37.05
CA SER A 120 14.73 -4.16 -37.04
C SER A 120 13.36 -3.47 -37.05
N PRO A 121 12.27 -4.22 -37.32
CA PRO A 121 10.93 -3.75 -36.98
C PRO A 121 10.81 -3.36 -35.50
N ILE A 122 9.92 -2.41 -35.23
CA ILE A 122 9.62 -1.92 -33.87
C ILE A 122 8.80 -2.96 -33.11
N VAL A 123 9.18 -3.21 -31.86
CA VAL A 123 8.43 -4.05 -30.92
C VAL A 123 8.00 -3.18 -29.72
N PRO A 124 6.69 -2.99 -29.50
CA PRO A 124 6.20 -2.26 -28.34
C PRO A 124 6.23 -3.14 -27.09
N VAL A 125 6.47 -2.52 -25.94
CA VAL A 125 6.34 -3.14 -24.61
C VAL A 125 5.80 -2.12 -23.62
N GLU A 126 4.93 -2.57 -22.72
CA GLU A 126 4.37 -1.75 -21.66
C GLU A 126 4.96 -2.20 -20.32
N THR A 127 5.53 -1.26 -19.57
CA THR A 127 5.97 -1.52 -18.20
C THR A 127 4.79 -1.37 -17.25
N PRO A 128 4.61 -2.29 -16.29
CA PRO A 128 3.55 -2.17 -15.31
C PRO A 128 3.76 -0.95 -14.41
N ALA A 129 2.68 -0.43 -13.84
CA ALA A 129 2.75 0.56 -12.78
C ALA A 129 3.40 -0.04 -11.51
N VAL A 130 4.01 0.82 -10.69
CA VAL A 130 4.41 0.44 -9.34
C VAL A 130 3.15 0.34 -8.49
N VAL A 131 2.86 -0.85 -7.98
CA VAL A 131 1.80 -1.05 -6.99
C VAL A 131 2.39 -0.78 -5.60
N VAL A 132 2.17 0.41 -5.07
CA VAL A 132 2.47 0.70 -3.66
C VAL A 132 1.38 0.05 -2.81
N VAL A 133 1.73 -1.06 -2.16
CA VAL A 133 0.80 -1.75 -1.25
C VAL A 133 0.82 -0.99 0.07
N ALA A 134 -0.21 -0.16 0.31
CA ALA A 134 -0.38 0.50 1.61
C ALA A 134 -0.31 -0.55 2.74
N PRO A 135 0.43 -0.29 3.83
CA PRO A 135 0.53 -1.21 4.95
C PRO A 135 -0.82 -1.37 5.65
N SER A 136 -1.02 -2.48 6.37
CA SER A 136 -2.22 -2.67 7.18
C SER A 136 -2.04 -2.02 8.55
N VAL A 137 -3.12 -1.45 9.09
CA VAL A 137 -3.15 -1.04 10.49
C VAL A 137 -2.96 -2.28 11.36
N THR A 138 -2.08 -2.17 12.35
CA THR A 138 -1.76 -3.28 13.26
C THR A 138 -1.83 -2.81 14.69
N PHE A 139 -2.27 -3.71 15.57
CA PHE A 139 -2.21 -3.51 17.02
C PHE A 139 -0.75 -3.36 17.46
N ASP A 140 -0.52 -2.49 18.43
CA ASP A 140 0.79 -2.28 19.04
C ASP A 140 0.80 -2.74 20.51
N THR A 141 0.15 -1.99 21.41
CA THR A 141 0.08 -2.35 22.82
C THR A 141 -1.19 -1.84 23.50
N VAL A 142 -1.47 -2.32 24.71
CA VAL A 142 -2.61 -1.94 25.54
C VAL A 142 -2.16 -1.72 26.99
N SER A 143 -2.75 -0.73 27.67
CA SER A 143 -2.55 -0.51 29.10
C SER A 143 -3.44 -1.42 29.96
N GLY A 144 -3.21 -1.40 31.28
CA GLY A 144 -4.20 -1.87 32.23
C GLY A 144 -5.44 -0.97 32.29
N GLY A 145 -6.41 -1.38 33.12
CA GLY A 145 -7.56 -0.56 33.46
C GLY A 145 -7.21 0.42 34.59
N HIS A 146 -7.67 1.65 34.45
CA HIS A 146 -7.44 2.72 35.41
C HIS A 146 -8.77 3.34 35.81
N THR A 147 -8.97 3.54 37.11
CA THR A 147 -10.24 4.03 37.67
C THR A 147 -10.00 5.22 38.58
N ASP A 148 -10.96 6.14 38.64
CA ASP A 148 -11.03 7.14 39.69
C ASP A 148 -12.49 7.55 39.97
N SER A 149 -12.72 8.17 41.12
CA SER A 149 -14.03 8.69 41.52
C SER A 149 -13.89 9.93 42.40
N GLY A 150 -14.83 10.86 42.28
CA GLY A 150 -14.82 12.08 43.09
C GLY A 150 -16.11 12.89 42.99
N ILE A 151 -16.13 14.01 43.71
CA ILE A 151 -17.24 14.98 43.69
C ILE A 151 -16.77 16.21 42.94
N GLY A 152 -17.48 16.58 41.87
CA GLY A 152 -17.11 17.74 41.05
C GLY A 152 -16.05 17.44 39.99
N ASN A 153 -15.10 16.55 40.31
CA ASN A 153 -13.96 16.16 39.50
C ASN A 153 -13.60 14.69 39.77
N ALA A 154 -13.21 13.95 38.73
CA ALA A 154 -12.50 12.69 38.81
C ALA A 154 -11.32 12.72 37.82
N SER A 155 -10.13 12.33 38.24
CA SER A 155 -8.91 12.38 37.45
C SER A 155 -7.93 11.25 37.76
N THR A 156 -7.35 10.65 36.72
CA THR A 156 -6.31 9.63 36.87
C THR A 156 -5.22 9.77 35.81
N THR A 157 -4.02 9.30 36.14
CA THR A 157 -2.88 9.26 35.22
C THR A 157 -2.18 7.92 35.25
N TRP A 158 -1.66 7.48 34.11
CA TRP A 158 -0.87 6.26 34.00
C TRP A 158 0.17 6.36 32.89
N SER A 159 1.13 5.44 32.90
CA SER A 159 2.12 5.35 31.82
C SER A 159 1.66 4.40 30.73
N HIS A 160 1.74 4.82 29.47
CA HIS A 160 1.57 3.99 28.29
C HIS A 160 2.80 4.12 27.40
N THR A 161 3.35 3.00 26.95
CA THR A 161 4.54 2.96 26.09
C THR A 161 4.15 2.46 24.72
N ALA A 162 3.84 3.39 23.81
CA ALA A 162 3.66 3.06 22.41
C ALA A 162 5.02 2.71 21.78
N SER A 163 5.06 1.71 20.88
CA SER A 163 6.32 1.37 20.21
C SER A 163 6.78 2.49 19.27
N GLY A 164 8.04 2.42 18.83
CA GLY A 164 8.58 3.37 17.85
C GLY A 164 7.83 3.40 16.51
N ASN A 165 6.98 2.39 16.25
CA ASN A 165 6.19 2.28 15.03
C ASN A 165 4.72 2.70 15.23
N ALA A 166 4.32 3.06 16.45
CA ALA A 166 2.95 3.48 16.73
C ALA A 166 2.64 4.81 16.04
N ALA A 167 1.51 4.84 15.35
CA ALA A 167 1.02 5.99 14.63
C ALA A 167 -0.24 6.59 15.28
N ALA A 168 -0.88 5.84 16.17
CA ALA A 168 -2.04 6.30 16.92
C ALA A 168 -2.12 5.70 18.32
N VAL A 169 -2.73 6.44 19.23
CA VAL A 169 -3.22 5.97 20.53
C VAL A 169 -4.70 6.28 20.63
N VAL A 170 -5.48 5.31 21.09
CA VAL A 170 -6.91 5.43 21.38
C VAL A 170 -7.11 5.21 22.88
N VAL A 171 -7.78 6.12 23.55
CA VAL A 171 -8.19 5.97 24.95
C VAL A 171 -9.70 5.77 24.97
N GLY A 172 -10.15 4.64 25.50
CA GLY A 172 -11.57 4.42 25.78
C GLY A 172 -11.84 4.74 27.25
N VAL A 173 -12.92 5.49 27.50
CA VAL A 173 -13.36 5.90 28.83
C VAL A 173 -14.81 5.52 28.99
N ARG A 174 -15.14 4.76 30.04
CA ARG A 174 -16.49 4.60 30.55
C ARG A 174 -16.60 5.40 31.83
N TRP A 175 -17.58 6.28 31.92
CA TRP A 175 -17.77 7.12 33.11
C TRP A 175 -19.24 7.19 33.50
N SER A 176 -19.50 7.39 34.78
CA SER A 176 -20.83 7.59 35.33
C SER A 176 -20.91 8.92 36.06
N GLN A 177 -22.10 9.50 36.07
CA GLN A 177 -22.40 10.66 36.88
C GLN A 177 -23.72 10.52 37.62
N THR A 178 -23.83 11.21 38.75
CA THR A 178 -25.10 11.44 39.43
C THR A 178 -25.11 12.84 40.04
N GLY A 179 -26.04 13.68 39.60
CA GLY A 179 -26.16 15.08 40.02
C GLY A 179 -25.48 16.08 39.06
N GLY A 180 -25.43 17.34 39.50
CA GLY A 180 -24.85 18.45 38.74
C GLY A 180 -25.70 18.92 37.54
N ILE A 181 -25.40 20.11 37.03
CA ILE A 181 -26.08 20.74 35.89
C ILE A 181 -25.03 21.08 34.82
N GLY A 182 -25.41 20.92 33.55
CA GLY A 182 -24.55 21.25 32.40
C GLY A 182 -23.88 20.02 31.80
N THR A 183 -23.12 20.24 30.72
CA THR A 183 -22.36 19.18 30.06
C THR A 183 -21.03 18.98 30.78
N PRO A 184 -20.66 17.75 31.17
CA PRO A 184 -19.36 17.48 31.77
C PRO A 184 -18.24 17.82 30.79
N THR A 185 -17.18 18.42 31.31
CA THR A 185 -15.93 18.62 30.57
C THR A 185 -15.11 17.34 30.67
N ARG A 186 -14.72 16.77 29.53
CA ARG A 186 -13.85 15.59 29.48
C ARG A 186 -12.55 15.96 28.78
N THR A 187 -11.44 15.78 29.48
CA THR A 187 -10.11 16.11 28.97
C THR A 187 -9.24 14.86 29.01
N VAL A 188 -8.62 14.53 27.88
CA VAL A 188 -7.66 13.43 27.79
C VAL A 188 -6.38 13.90 27.11
N THR A 189 -5.23 13.55 27.68
CA THR A 189 -3.90 13.85 27.11
C THR A 189 -3.04 12.59 26.97
N TYR A 190 -2.10 12.63 26.03
CA TYR A 190 -1.02 11.66 25.86
C TYR A 190 0.31 12.41 25.80
N GLY A 191 1.13 12.27 26.85
CA GLY A 191 2.23 13.19 27.11
C GLY A 191 1.71 14.62 27.26
N ALA A 192 2.31 15.55 26.53
CA ALA A 192 1.88 16.95 26.50
C ALA A 192 0.72 17.23 25.50
N GLY A 193 0.33 16.26 24.68
CA GLY A 193 -0.65 16.47 23.62
C GLY A 193 -2.08 16.18 24.05
N ALA A 194 -3.02 17.07 23.71
CA ALA A 194 -4.45 16.84 23.88
C ALA A 194 -4.97 15.82 22.86
N MET A 195 -5.79 14.87 23.32
CA MET A 195 -6.46 13.89 22.47
C MET A 195 -7.80 14.43 21.96
N GLN A 196 -8.15 14.07 20.73
CA GLN A 196 -9.42 14.45 20.11
C GLN A 196 -10.52 13.48 20.53
N SER A 197 -11.67 13.97 21.00
CA SER A 197 -12.88 13.14 21.14
C SER A 197 -13.32 12.56 19.80
N LEU A 198 -13.52 11.25 19.75
CA LEU A 198 -13.95 10.50 18.57
C LEU A 198 -15.43 10.11 18.63
N GLY A 199 -16.14 10.55 19.67
CA GLY A 199 -17.55 10.27 19.89
C GLY A 199 -17.81 9.79 21.31
N ALA A 200 -18.90 10.29 21.89
CA ALA A 200 -19.40 9.90 23.20
C ALA A 200 -20.85 9.42 23.08
N ARG A 201 -21.23 8.42 23.88
CA ARG A 201 -22.61 7.96 23.95
C ARG A 201 -23.00 7.55 25.36
N GLY A 202 -24.21 7.94 25.76
CA GLY A 202 -24.84 7.39 26.96
C GLY A 202 -25.39 6.00 26.69
N LEU A 203 -25.42 5.16 27.72
CA LEU A 203 -26.14 3.90 27.65
C LEU A 203 -27.62 4.19 27.36
N ASN A 204 -28.25 3.32 26.56
CA ASN A 204 -29.66 3.51 26.16
C ASN A 204 -29.95 4.91 25.55
N ASP A 205 -28.96 5.45 24.82
CA ASP A 205 -29.03 6.78 24.20
C ASP A 205 -29.24 7.95 25.17
N GLU A 206 -28.78 7.80 26.41
CA GLU A 206 -28.86 8.88 27.37
C GLU A 206 -28.02 10.09 26.91
N ALA A 207 -28.62 11.27 26.99
CA ALA A 207 -27.96 12.50 26.61
C ALA A 207 -26.80 12.81 27.58
N VAL A 208 -25.63 13.19 27.06
CA VAL A 208 -24.40 13.44 27.86
C VAL A 208 -24.60 14.51 28.96
N ASN A 209 -25.56 15.42 28.78
CA ASN A 209 -25.91 16.46 29.73
C ASN A 209 -27.01 16.04 30.74
N ALA A 210 -27.48 14.79 30.73
CA ALA A 210 -28.44 14.30 31.70
C ALA A 210 -27.87 14.40 33.12
N ILE A 211 -28.75 14.44 34.13
CA ILE A 211 -28.36 14.62 35.53
C ILE A 211 -27.68 13.36 36.08
N SER A 212 -28.08 12.20 35.59
CA SER A 212 -27.48 10.92 35.93
C SER A 212 -27.12 10.21 34.63
N GLY A 213 -26.30 9.18 34.72
CA GLY A 213 -26.11 8.27 33.60
C GLY A 213 -24.76 7.59 33.58
N VAL A 214 -24.63 6.66 32.66
CA VAL A 214 -23.37 6.01 32.32
C VAL A 214 -23.10 6.26 30.84
N TYR A 215 -21.85 6.55 30.53
CA TYR A 215 -21.44 6.99 29.22
C TYR A 215 -20.14 6.31 28.84
N GLU A 216 -19.92 6.20 27.55
CA GLU A 216 -18.69 5.73 26.97
C GLU A 216 -18.18 6.73 25.94
N GLU A 217 -16.87 6.83 25.79
CA GLU A 217 -16.23 7.74 24.85
C GLU A 217 -14.87 7.23 24.40
N PHE A 218 -14.55 7.46 23.13
CA PHE A 218 -13.19 7.31 22.62
C PHE A 218 -12.50 8.65 22.45
N PHE A 219 -11.20 8.68 22.72
CA PHE A 219 -10.28 9.77 22.39
C PHE A 219 -9.15 9.25 21.53
N GLY A 220 -8.74 10.00 20.51
CA GLY A 220 -7.66 9.63 19.58
C GLY A 220 -6.50 10.63 19.62
N PHE A 221 -5.29 10.11 19.56
CA PHE A 221 -4.05 10.88 19.39
C PHE A 221 -3.25 10.29 18.23
N ARG A 222 -2.88 11.11 17.24
CA ARG A 222 -2.04 10.67 16.12
C ARG A 222 -0.59 11.07 16.35
N ASN A 223 0.32 10.30 15.76
CA ASN A 223 1.77 10.50 15.83
C ASN A 223 2.25 10.64 17.29
N PRO A 224 1.97 9.63 18.15
CA PRO A 224 2.38 9.69 19.54
C PRO A 224 3.91 9.84 19.64
N PRO A 225 4.43 10.63 20.60
CA PRO A 225 5.85 10.60 20.92
C PRO A 225 6.26 9.17 21.29
N THR A 226 7.48 8.78 20.92
CA THR A 226 8.01 7.45 21.22
C THR A 226 8.34 7.31 22.71
N GLY A 227 8.39 6.07 23.18
CA GLY A 227 8.70 5.75 24.57
C GLY A 227 7.49 5.89 25.51
N ALA A 228 7.76 5.81 26.82
CA ALA A 228 6.74 5.90 27.85
C ALA A 228 6.21 7.33 27.93
N GLN A 229 4.90 7.50 27.77
CA GLN A 229 4.19 8.76 27.91
C GLN A 229 3.13 8.65 29.00
N THR A 230 2.81 9.78 29.64
CA THR A 230 1.73 9.85 30.61
C THR A 230 0.40 10.05 29.90
N VAL A 231 -0.54 9.15 30.12
CA VAL A 231 -1.95 9.37 29.80
C VAL A 231 -2.60 10.06 31.00
N SER A 232 -3.37 11.11 30.75
CA SER A 232 -4.20 11.76 31.77
C SER A 232 -5.65 11.79 31.32
N VAL A 233 -6.57 11.38 32.19
CA VAL A 233 -8.01 11.50 31.97
C VAL A 233 -8.61 12.31 33.10
N THR A 234 -9.41 13.30 32.76
CA THR A 234 -10.18 14.11 33.71
C THR A 234 -11.61 14.26 33.23
N VAL A 235 -12.56 14.03 34.14
CA VAL A 235 -13.98 14.35 33.97
C VAL A 235 -14.38 15.35 35.03
N ASP A 236 -14.93 16.49 34.60
CA ASP A 236 -15.31 17.61 35.44
C ASP A 236 -16.78 17.96 35.27
N ARG A 237 -17.52 18.00 36.39
CA ARG A 237 -18.89 18.53 36.45
C ARG A 237 -19.25 18.92 37.87
N THR A 238 -19.51 20.20 38.08
CA THR A 238 -19.81 20.79 39.40
C THR A 238 -20.95 20.07 40.12
N ALA A 239 -20.74 19.76 41.41
CA ALA A 239 -21.72 19.15 42.31
C ALA A 239 -22.33 17.83 41.80
N SER A 240 -21.55 17.04 41.06
CA SER A 240 -21.89 15.68 40.65
C SER A 240 -20.97 14.65 41.29
N ASN A 241 -21.50 13.47 41.61
CA ASN A 241 -20.67 12.30 41.89
C ASN A 241 -20.22 11.73 40.55
N LEU A 242 -18.91 11.56 40.38
CA LEU A 242 -18.29 11.06 39.16
C LEU A 242 -17.52 9.80 39.49
N SER A 243 -17.57 8.83 38.57
CA SER A 243 -16.60 7.73 38.54
C SER A 243 -16.29 7.38 37.11
N PHE A 244 -15.09 6.89 36.84
CA PHE A 244 -14.77 6.38 35.52
C PHE A 244 -13.78 5.22 35.58
N GLU A 245 -13.72 4.52 34.45
CA GLU A 245 -12.69 3.59 34.09
C GLU A 245 -12.18 3.88 32.68
N ALA A 246 -10.89 3.67 32.46
CA ALA A 246 -10.25 3.95 31.18
C ALA A 246 -9.14 2.94 30.87
N CYS A 247 -8.86 2.75 29.59
CA CYS A 247 -7.64 2.10 29.11
C CYS A 247 -7.15 2.79 27.83
N SER A 248 -5.87 2.65 27.53
CA SER A 248 -5.24 3.13 26.30
C SER A 248 -4.77 1.96 25.44
N VAL A 249 -4.94 2.08 24.12
CA VAL A 249 -4.49 1.11 23.12
C VAL A 249 -3.76 1.86 22.00
N SER A 250 -2.58 1.39 21.59
CA SER A 250 -1.85 1.96 20.46
C SER A 250 -1.91 1.07 19.23
N TYR A 251 -1.76 1.71 18.06
CA TYR A 251 -1.79 1.07 16.76
C TYR A 251 -0.72 1.68 15.85
N ALA A 252 -0.14 0.86 14.98
CA ALA A 252 0.80 1.28 13.95
C ALA A 252 0.09 1.54 12.61
N GLN A 253 0.75 2.31 11.74
CA GLN A 253 0.33 2.55 10.35
C GLN A 253 -1.03 3.26 10.20
N VAL A 254 -1.43 4.10 11.16
CA VAL A 254 -2.70 4.84 11.17
C VAL A 254 -2.54 6.24 10.59
N SER A 255 -3.39 6.61 9.62
CA SER A 255 -3.47 7.96 9.05
C SER A 255 -4.62 8.78 9.62
N ALA A 256 -5.76 8.18 9.92
CA ALA A 256 -6.94 8.89 10.42
C ALA A 256 -7.84 8.02 11.29
N PHE A 257 -8.69 8.71 12.07
CA PHE A 257 -9.78 8.13 12.83
C PHE A 257 -11.10 8.45 12.12
N VAL A 258 -11.94 7.43 11.91
CA VAL A 258 -13.26 7.60 11.32
C VAL A 258 -14.29 6.93 12.22
N PRO A 259 -15.05 7.71 13.02
CA PRO A 259 -16.10 7.17 13.88
C PRO A 259 -17.14 6.38 13.08
N ALA A 260 -17.57 5.25 13.63
CA ALA A 260 -18.68 4.46 13.12
C ALA A 260 -19.98 4.84 13.84
N PRO A 261 -21.16 4.54 13.27
CA PRO A 261 -22.42 4.74 13.96
C PRO A 261 -22.44 3.98 15.30
N PRO A 262 -22.86 4.65 16.40
CA PRO A 262 -23.02 4.00 17.69
C PRO A 262 -24.20 3.05 17.68
N VAL A 263 -24.19 2.09 18.61
CA VAL A 263 -25.37 1.29 18.97
C VAL A 263 -25.67 1.48 20.44
N PHE A 264 -26.91 1.21 20.82
CA PHE A 264 -27.38 1.25 22.20
C PHE A 264 -28.63 0.39 22.32
N GLY A 265 -28.96 0.00 23.53
CA GLY A 265 -30.20 -0.73 23.77
C GLY A 265 -30.53 -0.89 25.25
N THR A 266 -31.77 -1.32 25.46
CA THR A 266 -32.42 -1.42 26.77
C THR A 266 -32.31 -2.80 27.38
N GLU A 267 -32.62 -2.84 28.68
CA GLU A 267 -32.77 -3.96 29.62
C GLU A 267 -33.24 -5.34 29.09
N ALA A 268 -34.00 -5.47 28.01
CA ALA A 268 -34.44 -6.79 27.55
C ALA A 268 -33.35 -7.55 26.77
N GLY A 269 -33.05 -8.78 27.19
CA GLY A 269 -32.14 -9.69 26.49
C GLY A 269 -30.66 -9.52 26.87
N THR A 270 -29.84 -10.42 26.35
CA THR A 270 -28.43 -10.57 26.77
C THR A 270 -27.42 -10.22 25.68
N THR A 271 -27.86 -10.10 24.43
CA THR A 271 -26.96 -9.92 23.28
C THR A 271 -26.73 -8.45 22.99
N MET A 272 -25.46 -8.08 22.79
CA MET A 272 -25.04 -6.80 22.23
C MET A 272 -24.50 -7.04 20.83
N THR A 273 -24.81 -6.16 19.88
CA THR A 273 -24.35 -6.29 18.49
C THR A 273 -24.11 -4.92 17.88
N GLN A 274 -22.96 -4.75 17.22
CA GLN A 274 -22.60 -3.56 16.47
C GLN A 274 -22.02 -3.95 15.10
N PRO A 275 -22.76 -3.70 14.00
CA PRO A 275 -22.21 -3.83 12.66
C PRO A 275 -21.35 -2.62 12.32
N VAL A 276 -20.17 -2.85 11.71
CA VAL A 276 -19.28 -1.81 11.22
C VAL A 276 -18.77 -2.18 9.83
N ASN A 277 -18.90 -1.26 8.87
CA ASN A 277 -18.33 -1.43 7.53
C ASN A 277 -16.94 -0.80 7.49
N SER A 278 -15.94 -1.55 7.02
CA SER A 278 -14.55 -1.12 6.99
C SER A 278 -13.86 -1.59 5.71
N ALA A 279 -12.88 -0.83 5.22
CA ALA A 279 -12.10 -1.26 4.06
C ALA A 279 -11.05 -2.29 4.48
N MET A 280 -10.60 -3.13 3.55
CA MET A 280 -9.43 -3.98 3.81
C MET A 280 -8.25 -3.12 4.25
N LYS A 281 -7.41 -3.66 5.15
CA LYS A 281 -6.21 -3.01 5.75
C LYS A 281 -6.49 -1.93 6.80
N GLU A 282 -7.74 -1.53 7.01
CA GLU A 282 -8.14 -0.78 8.19
C GLU A 282 -8.13 -1.68 9.44
N MET A 283 -8.26 -1.06 10.62
CA MET A 283 -8.58 -1.73 11.87
C MET A 283 -9.80 -1.05 12.47
N VAL A 284 -10.75 -1.80 13.02
CA VAL A 284 -11.86 -1.23 13.76
C VAL A 284 -11.64 -1.46 15.24
N VAL A 285 -11.49 -0.38 16.01
CA VAL A 285 -11.47 -0.42 17.47
C VAL A 285 -12.90 -0.24 17.96
N GLN A 286 -13.33 -1.07 18.88
CA GLN A 286 -14.70 -1.10 19.36
C GLN A 286 -14.73 -1.20 20.88
N MET A 287 -15.68 -0.52 21.48
CA MET A 287 -15.99 -0.57 22.91
C MET A 287 -17.46 -0.91 23.09
N PHE A 288 -17.75 -1.86 23.96
CA PHE A 288 -19.08 -1.97 24.57
C PHE A 288 -18.99 -1.53 26.02
N ALA A 289 -20.01 -0.81 26.44
CA ALA A 289 -20.23 -0.46 27.84
C ALA A 289 -21.61 -0.92 28.31
N THR A 290 -21.72 -1.35 29.56
CA THR A 290 -22.97 -1.68 30.25
C THR A 290 -23.12 -0.87 31.53
N ALA A 291 -24.35 -0.76 32.05
CA ALA A 291 -24.60 -0.02 33.29
C ALA A 291 -23.96 -0.71 34.50
N SER A 292 -23.90 -2.04 34.46
CA SER A 292 -23.28 -2.88 35.48
C SER A 292 -22.91 -4.25 34.93
N GLY A 293 -22.08 -4.97 35.70
CA GLY A 293 -21.73 -6.36 35.46
C GLY A 293 -20.71 -6.59 34.34
N PRO A 294 -20.11 -7.80 34.30
CA PRO A 294 -19.12 -8.13 33.30
C PRO A 294 -19.75 -8.31 31.92
N ILE A 295 -18.97 -8.01 30.89
CA ILE A 295 -19.29 -8.37 29.52
C ILE A 295 -18.49 -9.62 29.13
N THR A 296 -19.13 -10.58 28.48
CA THR A 296 -18.56 -11.89 28.15
C THR A 296 -18.82 -12.26 26.69
N ALA A 297 -18.24 -13.37 26.22
CA ALA A 297 -18.46 -13.91 24.87
C ALA A 297 -18.26 -12.88 23.73
N TYR A 298 -17.23 -12.02 23.87
CA TYR A 298 -16.83 -11.12 22.80
C TYR A 298 -16.25 -11.91 21.62
N ASN A 299 -16.72 -11.64 20.40
CA ASN A 299 -16.38 -12.44 19.22
C ASN A 299 -15.19 -11.92 18.39
N GLN A 300 -14.58 -10.80 18.78
CA GLN A 300 -13.39 -10.24 18.14
C GLN A 300 -12.18 -10.27 19.08
N THR A 301 -11.07 -9.64 18.70
CA THR A 301 -9.87 -9.65 19.53
C THR A 301 -10.07 -8.76 20.75
N LEU A 302 -10.12 -9.36 21.93
CA LEU A 302 -10.23 -8.63 23.19
C LEU A 302 -8.90 -7.95 23.54
N ARG A 303 -8.93 -6.65 23.85
CA ARG A 303 -7.76 -5.88 24.32
C ARG A 303 -7.86 -5.53 25.79
N PHE A 304 -9.07 -5.22 26.25
CA PHE A 304 -9.32 -4.85 27.63
C PHE A 304 -10.73 -5.27 28.03
N THR A 305 -10.90 -5.67 29.28
CA THR A 305 -12.21 -5.86 29.91
C THR A 305 -12.14 -5.43 31.36
N SER A 306 -13.21 -4.81 31.85
CA SER A 306 -13.39 -4.45 33.26
C SER A 306 -14.47 -5.31 33.91
N THR A 307 -14.51 -5.29 35.23
CA THR A 307 -15.62 -5.84 36.00
C THR A 307 -16.82 -4.89 36.09
N ASN A 308 -16.63 -3.60 35.76
CA ASN A 308 -17.68 -2.58 35.84
C ASN A 308 -18.51 -2.44 34.57
N GLY A 309 -18.21 -3.24 33.54
CA GLY A 309 -18.98 -3.27 32.31
C GLY A 309 -18.40 -2.41 31.21
N MET A 310 -17.08 -2.41 31.02
CA MET A 310 -16.42 -1.92 29.82
C MET A 310 -15.60 -3.03 29.19
N LEU A 311 -15.64 -3.15 27.87
CA LEU A 311 -14.65 -3.90 27.11
C LEU A 311 -14.18 -3.08 25.94
N ILE A 312 -12.92 -3.27 25.56
CA ILE A 312 -12.36 -2.73 24.32
C ILE A 312 -11.74 -3.88 23.56
N GLY A 313 -12.05 -3.94 22.27
CA GLY A 313 -11.48 -4.90 21.35
C GLY A 313 -11.29 -4.32 19.97
N ASP A 314 -10.74 -5.14 19.08
CA ASP A 314 -10.54 -4.75 17.70
C ASP A 314 -10.70 -5.91 16.71
N ALA A 315 -10.90 -5.54 15.44
CA ALA A 315 -11.00 -6.47 14.33
C ALA A 315 -10.37 -5.88 13.06
N PRO A 316 -9.68 -6.70 12.24
CA PRO A 316 -9.22 -6.28 10.92
C PRO A 316 -10.38 -5.81 10.04
N GLY A 317 -10.13 -4.78 9.23
CA GLY A 317 -11.08 -4.19 8.31
C GLY A 317 -11.64 -5.19 7.30
N ALA A 318 -12.97 -5.27 7.20
CA ALA A 318 -13.71 -6.09 6.24
C ALA A 318 -15.00 -5.38 5.83
N ALA A 319 -15.53 -5.73 4.66
CA ALA A 319 -16.72 -5.10 4.07
C ALA A 319 -17.90 -5.04 5.06
N ALA A 320 -18.03 -6.05 5.92
CA ALA A 320 -18.88 -6.02 7.10
C ALA A 320 -18.20 -6.76 8.25
N ILE A 321 -18.05 -6.09 9.40
CA ILE A 321 -17.59 -6.65 10.66
C ILE A 321 -18.78 -6.61 11.62
N SER A 322 -19.01 -7.69 12.36
CA SER A 322 -20.00 -7.71 13.44
C SER A 322 -19.29 -7.94 14.77
N PHE A 323 -19.37 -6.95 15.64
CA PHE A 323 -18.98 -7.08 17.04
C PHE A 323 -20.19 -7.59 17.83
N THR A 324 -20.02 -8.70 18.53
CA THR A 324 -21.04 -9.27 19.40
C THR A 324 -20.46 -9.58 20.76
N ALA A 325 -21.26 -9.38 21.81
CA ALA A 325 -20.93 -9.76 23.17
C ALA A 325 -22.20 -10.08 23.97
N THR A 326 -22.01 -10.63 25.16
CA THR A 326 -23.08 -11.00 26.09
C THR A 326 -22.97 -10.22 27.39
N ARG A 327 -24.12 -9.75 27.89
CA ARG A 327 -24.28 -9.07 29.18
C ARG A 327 -25.40 -9.72 29.98
N ALA A 328 -25.57 -9.30 31.23
CA ALA A 328 -26.75 -9.64 32.00
C ALA A 328 -28.02 -9.04 31.37
N SER A 329 -29.12 -9.79 31.42
CA SER A 329 -30.44 -9.24 31.11
C SER A 329 -30.82 -8.22 32.19
N GLY A 330 -31.53 -7.17 31.82
CA GLY A 330 -31.97 -6.11 32.72
C GLY A 330 -31.02 -4.92 32.81
N VAL A 331 -29.95 -4.89 32.03
CA VAL A 331 -28.91 -3.84 32.09
C VAL A 331 -29.08 -2.92 30.88
N ASP A 332 -28.58 -1.69 30.88
CA ASP A 332 -28.47 -0.85 29.67
C ASP A 332 -27.10 -1.01 29.01
N TYR A 333 -26.99 -0.77 27.70
CA TYR A 333 -25.71 -0.81 26.99
C TYR A 333 -25.58 0.28 25.91
N ALA A 334 -24.33 0.53 25.54
CA ALA A 334 -23.94 1.24 24.33
C ALA A 334 -22.73 0.54 23.70
N GLY A 335 -22.55 0.76 22.40
CA GLY A 335 -21.33 0.41 21.70
C GLY A 335 -20.84 1.56 20.82
N LEU A 336 -19.55 1.89 20.95
CA LEU A 336 -18.82 2.81 20.10
C LEU A 336 -17.79 2.07 19.27
N ALA A 337 -17.57 2.53 18.04
CA ALA A 337 -16.49 2.02 17.22
C ALA A 337 -15.83 3.15 16.42
N VAL A 338 -14.53 3.00 16.18
CA VAL A 338 -13.71 3.91 15.38
C VAL A 338 -12.91 3.07 14.39
N ARG A 339 -12.97 3.45 13.12
CA ARG A 339 -12.12 2.87 12.08
C ARG A 339 -10.81 3.63 12.02
N LEU A 340 -9.72 2.88 11.99
CA LEU A 340 -8.35 3.37 11.83
C LEU A 340 -7.97 3.13 10.38
N THR A 341 -7.74 4.21 9.63
CA THR A 341 -7.36 4.11 8.21
C THR A 341 -5.84 3.95 8.08
N PRO A 342 -5.34 3.17 7.11
CA PRO A 342 -3.91 2.99 6.94
C PRO A 342 -3.23 4.26 6.40
N VAL A 343 -1.93 4.43 6.67
CA VAL A 343 -1.09 5.38 5.92
C VAL A 343 -0.99 4.95 4.45
N THR A 344 -1.06 5.92 3.55
CA THR A 344 -0.99 5.73 2.09
C THR A 344 0.41 6.00 1.57
#